data_AF-A0A957VKG8-F1
#
_entry.id   AF-A0A957VKG8-F1
#
_cell.length_a   1.000
_cell.length_b   1.000
_cell.length_c   1.000
_cell.angle_alpha   90.00
_cell.angle_beta   90.00
_cell.angle_gamma   90.00
#
_symmetry.space_group_name_H-M   'P 1'
#
loop_
_entity.id
_entity.type
_entity.pdbx_description
1 polymer ?
#
loop_
_entity_poly.entity_id
_entity_poly.type
_entity_poly.pdbx_seq_one_letter_code
_entity_poly.pdbx_strand_id
1 'polypeptide(L)'
;PWCWAPSGAADVVCGAGLPAKNHISTFAVWQAVKRSDLEATGAGVEPEQPETPTLPPVGNVVRRVSPWAEQMNLQVRTLSEGPMAPEGDLVLIVKDVFTTRDGSWEPDDQPYSVPTWARAAYLEPLGSEDAFTDADADHNLFTAVIGPDGQFVKAQDVVHWSGEFTQLDDPGFTDFVMRQTDAASGWANIPLGPTSSFAPEQGERGPWCWMPFGSRDVVCGGGLPDNLNVSTFVVWQAVERAQLEQGSATSGHSIFLPLITGRPGSTTQGTTPDDAAVDAAIDEGPVPAAAAMDAAAMGADAIDADAIDAAVDEGPLPAGLGAAQGAVQDAAQDADTISGAAWLRQAAWLRIGIEPDLTSPLAEHARANRLGMPVTQVFSVGTVEVQGFMGGIVYMQRGRKETVAVIPW
;
A
#
# COMPACT_ATOMS: atom_id res chain seq x y z
N PRO A 1 -13.27 41.63 23.01
CA PRO A 1 -13.98 40.72 22.09
C PRO A 1 -14.87 41.58 21.19
N TRP A 2 -14.90 41.28 19.90
CA TRP A 2 -15.70 42.00 18.93
C TRP A 2 -16.78 41.08 18.36
N CYS A 3 -17.90 41.66 17.93
CA CYS A 3 -18.93 40.99 17.15
C CYS A 3 -19.12 41.71 15.83
N TRP A 4 -19.38 40.99 14.74
CA TRP A 4 -19.61 41.56 13.42
C TRP A 4 -20.56 40.70 12.60
N ALA A 5 -21.33 41.37 11.74
CA ALA A 5 -22.22 40.76 10.76
C ALA A 5 -22.51 41.76 9.62
N PRO A 6 -22.85 41.29 8.41
CA PRO A 6 -23.46 42.12 7.38
C PRO A 6 -24.75 42.75 7.88
N SER A 7 -25.05 43.97 7.43
CA SER A 7 -26.31 44.65 7.75
C SER A 7 -27.51 43.83 7.26
N GLY A 8 -28.33 43.34 8.18
CA GLY A 8 -29.52 42.54 7.88
C GLY A 8 -29.31 41.02 7.92
N ALA A 9 -28.12 40.54 8.32
CA ALA A 9 -27.94 39.12 8.64
C ALA A 9 -28.79 38.69 9.85
N ALA A 10 -29.29 37.45 9.85
CA ALA A 10 -29.96 36.86 11.01
C ALA A 10 -28.97 36.49 12.12
N ASP A 11 -27.78 36.01 11.73
CA ASP A 11 -26.75 35.51 12.63
C ASP A 11 -25.59 36.50 12.80
N VAL A 12 -25.15 36.67 14.05
CA VAL A 12 -24.04 37.54 14.43
C VAL A 12 -22.89 36.71 14.97
N VAL A 13 -21.70 36.84 14.36
CA VAL A 13 -20.50 36.21 14.89
C VAL A 13 -19.94 37.07 16.01
N CYS A 14 -19.72 36.46 17.18
CA CYS A 14 -19.15 37.10 18.35
C CYS A 14 -17.91 36.34 18.83
N GLY A 15 -16.90 37.05 19.34
CA GLY A 15 -15.76 36.45 20.03
C GLY A 15 -14.42 36.61 19.34
N ALA A 16 -14.33 37.28 18.18
CA ALA A 16 -13.03 37.62 17.61
C ALA A 16 -12.22 38.51 18.56
N GLY A 17 -10.91 38.27 18.54
CA GLY A 17 -9.89 38.94 19.34
C GLY A 17 -8.54 38.32 19.02
N LEU A 18 -7.48 38.83 19.62
CA LEU A 18 -6.12 38.31 19.47
C LEU A 18 -5.81 37.38 20.65
N PRO A 19 -6.07 36.05 20.59
CA PRO A 19 -5.65 35.14 21.63
C PRO A 19 -4.12 35.22 21.76
N ALA A 20 -3.63 35.38 23.00
CA ALA A 20 -2.22 35.56 23.33
C ALA A 20 -1.47 36.69 22.55
N LYS A 21 -2.18 37.68 21.97
CA LYS A 21 -1.63 38.73 21.08
C LYS A 21 -1.11 38.24 19.71
N ASN A 22 -1.39 37.00 19.32
CA ASN A 22 -1.03 36.50 17.99
C ASN A 22 -1.88 37.17 16.91
N HIS A 23 -1.27 37.48 15.76
CA HIS A 23 -1.95 38.06 14.61
C HIS A 23 -2.78 37.00 13.89
N ILE A 24 -4.06 36.89 14.25
CA ILE A 24 -5.01 35.95 13.65
C ILE A 24 -6.08 36.72 12.86
N SER A 25 -6.27 36.33 11.60
CA SER A 25 -7.37 36.80 10.77
C SER A 25 -8.56 35.85 10.92
N THR A 26 -9.70 36.34 11.41
CA THR A 26 -10.95 35.57 11.48
C THR A 26 -11.84 35.94 10.30
N PHE A 27 -12.22 34.96 9.51
CA PHE A 27 -13.14 35.11 8.38
C PHE A 27 -14.49 34.48 8.73
N ALA A 28 -15.57 35.05 8.23
CA ALA A 28 -16.92 34.52 8.34
C ALA A 28 -17.65 34.74 7.01
N VAL A 29 -18.45 33.76 6.60
CA VAL A 29 -19.21 33.77 5.34
C VAL A 29 -20.68 33.59 5.68
N TRP A 30 -21.53 34.47 5.15
CA TRP A 30 -22.98 34.38 5.32
C TRP A 30 -23.61 33.92 4.00
N GLN A 31 -24.45 32.89 4.06
CA GLN A 31 -25.26 32.46 2.93
C GLN A 31 -26.57 33.25 2.91
N ALA A 32 -26.94 33.78 1.74
CA ALA A 32 -28.26 34.38 1.55
C ALA A 32 -29.33 33.28 1.40
N VAL A 33 -30.22 33.18 2.38
CA VAL A 33 -31.38 32.28 2.39
C VAL A 33 -32.66 33.11 2.24
N LYS A 34 -33.68 32.59 1.54
CA LYS A 34 -34.96 33.32 1.44
C LYS A 34 -35.71 33.18 2.76
N ARG A 35 -36.34 34.27 3.23
CA ARG A 35 -37.14 34.26 4.48
C ARG A 35 -38.26 33.21 4.46
N SER A 36 -38.85 32.92 3.30
CA SER A 36 -39.84 31.84 3.12
C SER A 36 -39.36 30.48 3.61
N ASP A 37 -38.06 30.22 3.46
CA ASP A 37 -37.46 28.91 3.69
C ASP A 37 -37.17 28.72 5.19
N LEU A 38 -36.99 29.84 5.93
CA LEU A 38 -36.93 29.90 7.39
C LEU A 38 -38.31 29.85 8.05
N GLU A 39 -39.35 30.34 7.39
CA GLU A 39 -40.73 30.29 7.92
C GLU A 39 -41.34 28.88 7.77
N ALA A 40 -40.91 28.11 6.75
CA ALA A 40 -41.31 26.72 6.56
C ALA A 40 -40.87 25.76 7.69
N THR A 41 -39.85 26.14 8.49
CA THR A 41 -39.38 25.39 9.67
C THR A 41 -40.05 25.81 10.99
N GLY A 42 -40.94 26.81 10.97
CA GLY A 42 -41.55 27.39 12.18
C GLY A 42 -42.76 26.63 12.77
N ALA A 43 -43.15 25.49 12.21
CA ALA A 43 -44.36 24.76 12.59
C ALA A 43 -44.10 23.68 13.67
N GLY A 44 -43.83 24.11 14.90
CA GLY A 44 -44.06 23.36 16.14
C GLY A 44 -43.54 21.92 16.22
N VAL A 45 -42.29 21.75 16.65
CA VAL A 45 -41.80 20.48 17.22
C VAL A 45 -41.60 20.67 18.72
N GLU A 46 -42.13 19.72 19.49
CA GLU A 46 -42.01 19.59 20.95
C GLU A 46 -40.53 19.37 21.34
N PRO A 47 -40.03 19.81 22.51
CA PRO A 47 -38.60 19.71 22.82
C PRO A 47 -38.18 18.25 23.01
N GLU A 48 -37.69 17.64 21.92
CA GLU A 48 -37.09 16.31 21.98
C GLU A 48 -35.85 16.34 22.90
N GLN A 49 -35.79 15.29 23.71
CA GLN A 49 -34.68 14.94 24.59
C GLN A 49 -33.35 15.02 23.81
N PRO A 50 -32.25 15.52 24.39
CA PRO A 50 -31.00 15.70 23.66
C PRO A 50 -30.55 14.37 23.07
N GLU A 51 -30.67 14.24 21.75
CA GLU A 51 -30.13 13.11 21.03
C GLU A 51 -28.63 13.05 21.30
N THR A 52 -28.16 11.86 21.71
CA THR A 52 -26.76 11.48 21.56
C THR A 52 -26.30 11.91 20.17
N PRO A 53 -25.17 12.60 19.99
CA PRO A 53 -24.79 13.15 18.69
C PRO A 53 -24.72 12.03 17.65
N THR A 54 -25.78 11.92 16.86
CA THR A 54 -25.87 11.00 15.74
C THR A 54 -24.75 11.39 14.79
N LEU A 55 -23.75 10.52 14.68
CA LEU A 55 -22.66 10.69 13.72
C LEU A 55 -23.29 11.03 12.36
N PRO A 56 -22.75 12.00 11.62
CA PRO A 56 -23.28 12.32 10.31
C PRO A 56 -23.36 11.02 9.50
N PRO A 57 -24.44 10.79 8.73
CA PRO A 57 -24.58 9.56 7.97
C PRO A 57 -23.31 9.35 7.16
N VAL A 58 -22.68 8.18 7.30
CA VAL A 58 -21.38 7.86 6.69
C VAL A 58 -21.58 7.73 5.17
N GLY A 59 -21.67 8.89 4.53
CA GLY A 59 -22.00 9.04 3.14
C GLY A 59 -20.77 8.82 2.28
N ASN A 60 -20.91 7.94 1.29
CA ASN A 60 -20.11 7.82 0.08
C ASN A 60 -18.72 8.47 0.15
N VAL A 61 -17.67 7.67 0.35
CA VAL A 61 -16.29 8.14 0.22
C VAL A 61 -16.08 8.75 -1.17
N VAL A 62 -16.07 10.08 -1.23
CA VAL A 62 -15.83 10.81 -2.47
C VAL A 62 -14.35 10.69 -2.79
N ARG A 63 -14.03 9.90 -3.81
CA ARG A 63 -12.66 9.78 -4.29
C ARG A 63 -12.22 11.08 -4.95
N ARG A 64 -11.10 11.67 -4.51
CA ARG A 64 -10.47 12.84 -5.16
C ARG A 64 -9.15 12.42 -5.80
N VAL A 65 -8.93 12.79 -7.05
CA VAL A 65 -7.66 12.61 -7.76
C VAL A 65 -7.19 14.00 -8.18
N SER A 66 -5.92 14.31 -7.98
CA SER A 66 -5.35 15.58 -8.47
C SER A 66 -5.22 15.54 -10.00
N PRO A 67 -5.38 16.67 -10.72
CA PRO A 67 -5.22 16.69 -12.18
C PRO A 67 -3.85 16.19 -12.68
N TRP A 68 -2.82 16.29 -11.84
CA TRP A 68 -1.48 15.76 -12.16
C TRP A 68 -1.38 14.25 -11.94
N ALA A 69 -2.07 13.70 -10.92
CA ALA A 69 -2.15 12.25 -10.74
C ALA A 69 -2.96 11.56 -11.86
N GLU A 70 -3.94 12.24 -12.46
CA GLU A 70 -4.64 11.76 -13.65
C GLU A 70 -3.70 11.62 -14.87
N GLN A 71 -2.73 12.53 -15.02
CA GLN A 71 -1.74 12.51 -16.11
C GLN A 71 -0.69 11.39 -15.96
N MET A 72 -0.45 10.88 -14.75
CA MET A 72 0.50 9.78 -14.51
C MET A 72 0.00 8.40 -14.99
N ASN A 73 -1.15 8.32 -15.66
CA ASN A 73 -1.80 7.08 -16.10
C ASN A 73 -2.04 6.06 -14.97
N LEU A 74 -2.17 6.54 -13.72
CA LEU A 74 -2.43 5.73 -12.53
C LEU A 74 -3.76 4.97 -12.65
N GLN A 75 -3.77 3.73 -12.16
CA GLN A 75 -4.92 2.84 -12.24
C GLN A 75 -5.28 2.32 -10.85
N VAL A 76 -6.51 2.59 -10.42
CA VAL A 76 -7.10 1.93 -9.25
C VAL A 76 -7.78 0.63 -9.72
N ARG A 77 -7.29 -0.51 -9.23
CA ARG A 77 -7.84 -1.85 -9.48
C ARG A 77 -8.58 -2.32 -8.23
N THR A 78 -9.73 -2.98 -8.42
CA THR A 78 -10.44 -3.62 -7.30
C THR A 78 -9.96 -5.07 -7.14
N LEU A 79 -9.50 -5.39 -5.94
CA LEU A 79 -9.18 -6.73 -5.47
C LEU A 79 -10.42 -7.31 -4.77
N SER A 80 -11.20 -8.11 -5.49
CA SER A 80 -12.40 -8.78 -4.97
C SER A 80 -12.17 -10.23 -4.55
N GLU A 81 -11.13 -10.86 -5.10
CA GLU A 81 -10.79 -12.28 -4.93
C GLU A 81 -9.26 -12.42 -4.89
N GLY A 82 -8.75 -13.58 -4.42
CA GLY A 82 -7.31 -13.86 -4.31
C GLY A 82 -6.80 -13.91 -2.85
N PRO A 83 -5.54 -14.31 -2.64
CA PRO A 83 -4.97 -14.57 -1.30
C PRO A 83 -4.76 -13.32 -0.45
N MET A 84 -4.84 -12.14 -1.06
CA MET A 84 -4.70 -10.82 -0.43
C MET A 84 -6.04 -10.07 -0.37
N ALA A 85 -7.15 -10.70 -0.78
CA ALA A 85 -8.46 -10.08 -0.75
C ALA A 85 -8.87 -9.70 0.67
N PRO A 86 -9.59 -8.58 0.86
CA PRO A 86 -9.91 -8.09 2.19
C PRO A 86 -10.96 -8.99 2.86
N GLU A 87 -10.63 -9.54 4.02
CA GLU A 87 -11.54 -10.28 4.90
C GLU A 87 -12.19 -9.33 5.95
N GLY A 88 -13.37 -9.71 6.46
CA GLY A 88 -14.05 -8.98 7.55
C GLY A 88 -14.93 -7.80 7.13
N ASP A 89 -15.49 -7.10 8.12
CA ASP A 89 -16.54 -6.10 7.93
C ASP A 89 -16.02 -4.70 7.54
N LEU A 90 -14.76 -4.40 7.81
CA LEU A 90 -14.09 -3.18 7.34
C LEU A 90 -13.23 -3.49 6.12
N VAL A 91 -13.28 -2.63 5.12
CA VAL A 91 -12.42 -2.70 3.93
C VAL A 91 -11.81 -1.34 3.64
N LEU A 92 -10.57 -1.32 3.14
CA LEU A 92 -9.91 -0.07 2.76
C LEU A 92 -10.17 0.22 1.27
N ILE A 93 -10.57 1.45 0.95
CA ILE A 93 -10.78 1.93 -0.43
C ILE A 93 -9.99 3.22 -0.68
N VAL A 94 -9.57 3.46 -1.93
CA VAL A 94 -8.82 4.68 -2.28
C VAL A 94 -9.75 5.89 -2.18
N LYS A 95 -9.37 6.83 -1.30
CA LYS A 95 -10.04 8.10 -1.05
C LYS A 95 -9.36 9.24 -1.80
N ASP A 96 -8.06 9.45 -1.60
CA ASP A 96 -7.35 10.55 -2.25
C ASP A 96 -6.09 10.08 -2.97
N VAL A 97 -5.81 10.68 -4.13
CA VAL A 97 -4.57 10.50 -4.89
C VAL A 97 -4.03 11.87 -5.32
N PHE A 98 -2.78 12.17 -5.00
CA PHE A 98 -2.14 13.43 -5.35
C PHE A 98 -0.61 13.27 -5.46
N THR A 99 0.08 14.36 -5.78
CA THR A 99 1.53 14.40 -5.97
C THR A 99 2.15 15.58 -5.20
N THR A 100 3.45 15.51 -4.94
CA THR A 100 4.32 16.68 -4.71
C THR A 100 5.45 16.64 -5.73
N ARG A 101 6.07 17.80 -5.97
CA ARG A 101 7.20 17.95 -6.86
C ARG A 101 8.35 18.63 -6.13
N ASP A 102 9.57 18.15 -6.35
CA ASP A 102 10.80 18.68 -5.73
C ASP A 102 10.68 18.78 -4.19
N GLY A 103 9.89 17.88 -3.57
CA GLY A 103 9.59 17.86 -2.13
C GLY A 103 8.63 18.97 -1.65
N SER A 104 8.16 19.83 -2.56
CA SER A 104 7.36 21.00 -2.21
C SER A 104 5.93 20.62 -1.84
N TRP A 105 5.52 21.06 -0.65
CA TRP A 105 4.13 21.09 -0.21
C TRP A 105 3.46 22.46 -0.39
N GLU A 106 4.08 23.41 -1.08
CA GLU A 106 3.41 24.67 -1.42
C GLU A 106 2.75 24.57 -2.81
N PRO A 107 1.40 24.73 -2.90
CA PRO A 107 0.68 24.66 -4.17
C PRO A 107 1.11 25.76 -5.14
N ASP A 108 1.38 25.37 -6.37
CA ASP A 108 1.64 26.26 -7.50
C ASP A 108 1.09 25.69 -8.82
N ASP A 109 1.34 26.39 -9.92
CA ASP A 109 0.86 26.01 -11.26
C ASP A 109 1.81 25.02 -11.99
N GLN A 110 2.84 24.47 -11.32
CA GLN A 110 3.77 23.53 -11.97
C GLN A 110 3.16 22.13 -12.13
N PRO A 111 3.56 21.38 -13.17
CA PRO A 111 3.26 19.95 -13.27
C PRO A 111 3.68 19.21 -11.99
N TYR A 112 2.79 18.34 -11.52
CA TYR A 112 2.95 17.49 -10.32
C TYR A 112 2.96 18.23 -8.97
N SER A 113 2.62 19.53 -8.95
CA SER A 113 2.44 20.30 -7.71
C SER A 113 1.31 19.78 -6.82
N VAL A 114 1.41 20.01 -5.51
CA VAL A 114 0.38 19.57 -4.55
C VAL A 114 -0.88 20.42 -4.68
N PRO A 115 -2.09 19.82 -4.77
CA PRO A 115 -3.30 20.61 -4.80
C PRO A 115 -3.60 21.19 -3.41
N THR A 116 -4.15 22.40 -3.36
CA THR A 116 -4.47 23.13 -2.11
C THR A 116 -5.26 22.30 -1.10
N TRP A 117 -6.17 21.42 -1.57
CA TRP A 117 -6.97 20.56 -0.71
C TRP A 117 -6.16 19.44 -0.05
N ALA A 118 -5.10 18.94 -0.69
CA ALA A 118 -4.24 17.89 -0.11
C ALA A 118 -3.31 18.51 0.93
N ARG A 119 -2.67 19.64 0.60
CA ARG A 119 -1.88 20.43 1.57
C ARG A 119 -2.69 20.73 2.83
N ALA A 120 -3.92 21.21 2.68
CA ALA A 120 -4.77 21.58 3.81
C ALA A 120 -5.34 20.39 4.59
N ALA A 121 -5.37 19.18 4.02
CA ALA A 121 -5.89 17.98 4.67
C ALA A 121 -4.79 17.09 5.29
N TYR A 122 -3.55 17.19 4.81
CA TYR A 122 -2.51 16.18 5.07
C TYR A 122 -1.15 16.72 5.52
N LEU A 123 -0.87 18.01 5.37
CA LEU A 123 0.33 18.61 5.96
C LEU A 123 0.01 19.29 7.28
N GLU A 124 0.25 18.58 8.37
CA GLU A 124 0.26 19.15 9.71
C GLU A 124 1.37 20.19 9.89
N PRO A 125 1.21 21.20 10.78
CA PRO A 125 2.26 22.17 11.07
C PRO A 125 3.52 21.51 11.62
N LEU A 126 4.69 22.02 11.21
CA LEU A 126 5.99 21.60 11.73
C LEU A 126 6.04 21.70 13.26
N GLY A 127 6.35 20.58 13.92
CA GLY A 127 6.41 20.47 15.38
C GLY A 127 5.11 20.03 16.06
N SER A 128 4.08 19.61 15.31
CA SER A 128 2.99 18.79 15.84
C SER A 128 3.48 17.38 16.26
N GLU A 129 2.71 16.68 17.09
CA GLU A 129 3.05 15.32 17.54
C GLU A 129 2.96 14.30 16.39
N ASP A 130 1.97 14.47 15.52
CA ASP A 130 1.74 13.66 14.32
C ASP A 130 2.40 14.28 13.06
N ALA A 131 3.44 15.12 13.25
CA ALA A 131 4.13 15.78 12.15
C ALA A 131 4.71 14.78 11.16
N PHE A 132 4.35 14.92 9.89
CA PHE A 132 4.89 14.12 8.80
C PHE A 132 6.30 14.60 8.45
N THR A 133 7.32 13.95 9.02
CA THR A 133 8.73 14.38 8.93
C THR A 133 9.33 14.20 7.54
N ASP A 134 8.85 13.21 6.79
CA ASP A 134 9.39 12.84 5.47
C ASP A 134 8.64 13.56 4.34
N ALA A 135 7.90 14.62 4.67
CA ALA A 135 7.10 15.42 3.75
C ALA A 135 7.93 16.05 2.62
N ASP A 136 9.21 16.36 2.87
CA ASP A 136 10.13 16.97 1.91
C ASP A 136 10.79 15.97 0.94
N ALA A 137 10.50 14.67 1.06
CA ALA A 137 11.05 13.68 0.14
C ALA A 137 10.39 13.75 -1.25
N ASP A 138 11.22 13.75 -2.28
CA ASP A 138 10.89 14.22 -3.62
C ASP A 138 10.90 13.13 -4.71
N HIS A 139 11.00 11.85 -4.33
CA HIS A 139 11.03 10.72 -5.27
C HIS A 139 10.47 9.44 -4.62
N ASN A 140 9.31 9.53 -3.97
CA ASN A 140 8.73 8.45 -3.17
C ASN A 140 7.32 8.03 -3.63
N LEU A 141 6.93 6.79 -3.29
CA LEU A 141 5.53 6.42 -3.17
C LEU A 141 5.13 6.48 -1.70
N PHE A 142 4.05 7.20 -1.41
CA PHE A 142 3.51 7.42 -0.08
C PHE A 142 2.12 6.80 0.07
N THR A 143 1.88 6.23 1.25
CA THR A 143 0.63 5.60 1.66
C THR A 143 0.21 6.10 3.03
N ALA A 144 -1.04 6.51 3.18
CA ALA A 144 -1.70 6.63 4.47
C ALA A 144 -3.04 5.89 4.47
N VAL A 145 -3.49 5.48 5.65
CA VAL A 145 -4.81 4.88 5.85
C VAL A 145 -5.55 5.67 6.91
N ILE A 146 -6.79 6.04 6.63
CA ILE A 146 -7.67 6.73 7.55
C ILE A 146 -8.67 5.73 8.12
N GLY A 147 -8.77 5.65 9.44
CA GLY A 147 -9.71 4.81 10.16
C GLY A 147 -11.16 5.28 10.05
N PRO A 148 -12.13 4.48 10.55
CA PRO A 148 -13.54 4.89 10.59
C PRO A 148 -13.79 6.07 11.57
N ASP A 149 -12.83 6.35 12.45
CA ASP A 149 -12.77 7.52 13.35
C ASP A 149 -12.21 8.79 12.68
N GLY A 150 -11.78 8.70 11.42
CA GLY A 150 -11.17 9.80 10.67
C GLY A 150 -9.71 10.09 11.03
N GLN A 151 -9.07 9.28 11.87
CA GLN A 151 -7.65 9.42 12.24
C GLN A 151 -6.75 8.56 11.33
N PHE A 152 -5.45 8.87 11.26
CA PHE A 152 -4.50 7.99 10.58
C PHE A 152 -4.26 6.69 11.35
N VAL A 153 -4.32 5.56 10.65
CA VAL A 153 -3.99 4.24 11.17
C VAL A 153 -2.48 4.07 11.18
N LYS A 154 -1.92 3.97 12.38
CA LYS A 154 -0.49 3.80 12.67
C LYS A 154 -0.12 2.31 12.70
N ALA A 155 1.11 1.96 12.33
CA ALA A 155 1.61 0.58 12.22
C ALA A 155 0.76 -0.33 11.28
N GLN A 156 0.11 0.25 10.28
CA GLN A 156 -0.59 -0.48 9.21
C GLN A 156 0.42 -1.04 8.21
N ASP A 157 0.38 -2.35 7.95
CA ASP A 157 1.20 -2.99 6.92
C ASP A 157 0.77 -2.55 5.51
N VAL A 158 1.76 -2.22 4.68
CA VAL A 158 1.64 -1.79 3.28
C VAL A 158 2.61 -2.60 2.43
N VAL A 159 2.10 -3.18 1.35
CA VAL A 159 2.88 -3.95 0.38
C VAL A 159 3.02 -3.17 -0.92
N HIS A 160 4.24 -3.12 -1.45
CA HIS A 160 4.60 -2.51 -2.72
C HIS A 160 5.31 -3.55 -3.59
N TRP A 161 5.15 -3.49 -4.91
CA TRP A 161 5.87 -4.35 -5.85
C TRP A 161 6.04 -3.67 -7.20
N SER A 162 7.10 -4.05 -7.91
CA SER A 162 7.30 -3.67 -9.31
C SER A 162 6.65 -4.69 -10.25
N GLY A 163 5.91 -4.23 -11.24
CA GLY A 163 5.22 -5.04 -12.23
C GLY A 163 3.73 -4.68 -12.33
N GLU A 164 2.97 -5.56 -12.97
CA GLU A 164 1.53 -5.38 -13.14
C GLU A 164 0.73 -5.87 -11.92
N PHE A 165 -0.56 -5.53 -11.89
CA PHE A 165 -1.51 -5.98 -10.87
C PHE A 165 -1.54 -7.51 -10.70
N THR A 166 -1.31 -8.27 -11.77
CA THR A 166 -1.35 -9.74 -11.80
C THR A 166 -0.26 -10.41 -10.97
N GLN A 167 0.77 -9.69 -10.51
CA GLN A 167 1.79 -10.26 -9.62
C GLN A 167 1.22 -10.70 -8.25
N LEU A 168 0.03 -10.21 -7.86
CA LEU A 168 -0.68 -10.69 -6.66
C LEU A 168 -1.20 -12.13 -6.82
N ASP A 169 -1.43 -12.58 -8.06
CA ASP A 169 -1.94 -13.92 -8.38
C ASP A 169 -0.82 -14.92 -8.71
N ASP A 170 0.40 -14.45 -8.98
CA ASP A 170 1.56 -15.31 -9.27
C ASP A 170 2.17 -15.87 -7.98
N PRO A 171 2.06 -17.19 -7.70
CA PRO A 171 2.64 -17.79 -6.51
C PRO A 171 4.18 -17.86 -6.54
N GLY A 172 4.81 -17.61 -7.70
CA GLY A 172 6.26 -17.53 -7.84
C GLY A 172 6.83 -16.12 -7.65
N PHE A 173 5.99 -15.08 -7.68
CA PHE A 173 6.45 -13.71 -7.46
C PHE A 173 6.71 -13.47 -5.96
N THR A 174 7.92 -13.03 -5.64
CA THR A 174 8.38 -12.86 -4.25
C THR A 174 8.99 -11.48 -3.94
N ASP A 175 9.14 -10.61 -4.95
CA ASP A 175 9.74 -9.27 -4.84
C ASP A 175 8.77 -8.23 -4.26
N PHE A 176 8.13 -8.57 -3.14
CA PHE A 176 7.26 -7.68 -2.37
C PHE A 176 8.05 -6.87 -1.34
N VAL A 177 7.89 -5.55 -1.37
CA VAL A 177 8.49 -4.62 -0.40
C VAL A 177 7.45 -4.23 0.65
N MET A 178 7.64 -4.75 1.86
CA MET A 178 6.82 -4.46 3.03
C MET A 178 7.27 -3.18 3.74
N ARG A 179 6.32 -2.33 4.11
CA ARG A 179 6.49 -1.15 4.97
C ARG A 179 5.33 -1.05 5.94
N GLN A 180 5.52 -0.34 7.05
CA GLN A 180 4.45 0.00 7.98
C GLN A 180 4.24 1.51 8.00
N THR A 181 3.01 1.96 8.24
CA THR A 181 2.76 3.37 8.54
C THR A 181 3.43 3.76 9.85
N ASP A 182 4.14 4.89 9.83
CA ASP A 182 4.90 5.39 10.96
C ASP A 182 4.01 5.68 12.19
N ALA A 183 4.60 5.52 13.37
CA ALA A 183 3.92 5.65 14.65
C ALA A 183 3.66 7.11 15.07
N ALA A 184 4.38 8.09 14.49
CA ALA A 184 4.05 9.51 14.66
C ALA A 184 3.04 9.95 13.60
N SER A 185 3.42 9.90 12.33
CA SER A 185 2.71 10.55 11.23
C SER A 185 1.59 9.73 10.57
N GLY A 186 1.59 8.39 10.72
CA GLY A 186 0.65 7.52 10.03
C GLY A 186 0.89 7.35 8.52
N TRP A 187 2.05 7.81 8.01
CA TRP A 187 2.48 7.62 6.62
C TRP A 187 3.48 6.46 6.49
N ALA A 188 3.41 5.71 5.39
CA ALA A 188 4.40 4.73 4.95
C ALA A 188 4.96 5.14 3.58
N ASN A 189 6.22 4.81 3.29
CA ASN A 189 6.85 5.12 2.01
C ASN A 189 7.89 4.11 1.52
N ILE A 190 8.10 4.13 0.21
CA ILE A 190 9.33 3.62 -0.42
C ILE A 190 9.98 4.71 -1.29
N PRO A 191 11.32 4.85 -1.27
CA PRO A 191 12.04 5.68 -2.22
C PRO A 191 12.13 4.98 -3.58
N LEU A 192 12.08 5.76 -4.66
CA LEU A 192 12.13 5.30 -6.04
C LEU A 192 13.53 5.48 -6.64
N GLY A 193 14.08 4.42 -7.22
CA GLY A 193 15.31 4.51 -8.03
C GLY A 193 15.03 4.99 -9.46
N PRO A 194 16.06 5.42 -10.22
CA PRO A 194 15.92 5.85 -11.63
C PRO A 194 15.28 4.81 -12.57
N THR A 195 15.35 3.53 -12.22
CA THR A 195 14.65 2.43 -12.92
C THR A 195 13.12 2.51 -12.81
N SER A 196 12.59 3.44 -12.01
CA SER A 196 11.15 3.72 -11.87
C SER A 196 10.65 4.77 -12.87
N SER A 197 11.52 5.25 -13.78
CA SER A 197 11.19 6.26 -14.78
C SER A 197 10.20 5.74 -15.85
N PHE A 198 9.27 6.60 -16.28
CA PHE A 198 8.32 6.32 -17.37
C PHE A 198 7.88 7.62 -18.05
N ALA A 199 7.40 7.55 -19.30
CA ALA A 199 6.96 8.72 -20.08
C ALA A 199 5.41 8.83 -20.16
N PRO A 200 4.74 9.56 -19.25
CA PRO A 200 3.27 9.63 -19.20
C PRO A 200 2.63 10.15 -20.50
N GLU A 201 3.27 11.12 -21.17
CA GLU A 201 2.83 11.69 -22.45
C GLU A 201 2.81 10.67 -23.60
N GLN A 202 3.54 9.56 -23.47
CA GLN A 202 3.52 8.44 -24.44
C GLN A 202 2.46 7.38 -24.09
N GLY A 203 1.66 7.60 -23.05
CA GLY A 203 0.71 6.62 -22.51
C GLY A 203 1.36 5.54 -21.64
N GLU A 204 2.63 5.69 -21.28
CA GLU A 204 3.31 4.82 -20.33
C GLU A 204 2.80 5.05 -18.90
N ARG A 205 3.07 4.11 -18.00
CA ARG A 205 2.75 4.17 -16.58
C ARG A 205 4.00 3.79 -15.78
N GLY A 206 4.11 4.27 -14.55
CA GLY A 206 5.19 3.87 -13.67
C GLY A 206 5.11 2.38 -13.31
N PRO A 207 6.25 1.73 -13.01
CA PRO A 207 6.30 0.27 -12.86
C PRO A 207 5.78 -0.25 -11.52
N TRP A 208 5.31 0.60 -10.60
CA TRP A 208 4.94 0.18 -9.25
C TRP A 208 3.43 0.03 -9.04
N CYS A 209 3.08 -1.00 -8.27
CA CYS A 209 1.78 -1.20 -7.65
C CYS A 209 1.94 -1.28 -6.12
N TRP A 210 0.93 -0.83 -5.36
CA TRP A 210 0.92 -0.91 -3.91
C TRP A 210 -0.48 -0.84 -3.28
N MET A 211 -0.60 -1.36 -2.07
CA MET A 211 -1.79 -1.28 -1.22
C MET A 211 -1.47 -1.52 0.27
N PRO A 212 -2.27 -0.97 1.20
CA PRO A 212 -2.33 -1.46 2.58
C PRO A 212 -3.00 -2.84 2.65
N PHE A 213 -2.63 -3.65 3.65
CA PHE A 213 -3.32 -4.91 3.96
C PHE A 213 -4.78 -4.65 4.37
N GLY A 214 -5.70 -5.52 3.92
CA GLY A 214 -7.14 -5.30 4.09
C GLY A 214 -7.74 -4.31 3.07
N SER A 215 -6.98 -3.94 2.04
CA SER A 215 -7.51 -3.11 0.95
C SER A 215 -8.32 -3.88 -0.07
N ARG A 216 -9.43 -3.27 -0.48
CA ARG A 216 -10.20 -3.61 -1.67
C ARG A 216 -9.62 -2.93 -2.92
N ASP A 217 -8.92 -1.81 -2.79
CA ASP A 217 -8.38 -1.05 -3.91
C ASP A 217 -6.85 -1.09 -3.94
N VAL A 218 -6.28 -1.43 -5.10
CA VAL A 218 -4.84 -1.41 -5.39
C VAL A 218 -4.54 -0.26 -6.33
N VAL A 219 -3.50 0.52 -6.07
CA VAL A 219 -3.00 1.51 -7.03
C VAL A 219 -1.82 0.93 -7.79
N CYS A 220 -1.84 1.09 -9.11
CA CYS A 220 -0.78 0.70 -10.05
C CYS A 220 -0.43 1.86 -10.97
N GLY A 221 0.81 1.93 -11.45
CA GLY A 221 1.29 3.01 -12.32
C GLY A 221 2.22 4.02 -11.63
N GLY A 222 2.66 3.75 -10.39
CA GLY A 222 3.54 4.66 -9.63
C GLY A 222 4.97 4.61 -10.13
N GLY A 223 5.66 5.75 -10.15
CA GLY A 223 7.02 5.87 -10.68
C GLY A 223 7.46 7.34 -10.79
N LEU A 224 8.54 7.58 -11.52
CA LEU A 224 9.10 8.90 -11.76
C LEU A 224 8.74 9.37 -13.19
N PRO A 225 7.76 10.27 -13.38
CA PRO A 225 7.38 10.72 -14.71
C PRO A 225 8.55 11.51 -15.33
N ASP A 226 9.03 11.08 -16.49
CA ASP A 226 10.21 11.62 -17.20
C ASP A 226 11.47 11.77 -16.31
N ASN A 227 11.63 10.88 -15.31
CA ASN A 227 12.66 10.94 -14.27
C ASN A 227 12.69 12.29 -13.50
N LEU A 228 11.53 12.95 -13.37
CA LEU A 228 11.36 14.13 -12.52
C LEU A 228 11.29 13.71 -11.04
N ASN A 229 11.71 14.63 -10.16
CA ASN A 229 11.56 14.50 -8.73
C ASN A 229 10.08 14.73 -8.34
N VAL A 230 9.30 13.67 -8.43
CA VAL A 230 7.87 13.63 -8.07
C VAL A 230 7.62 12.52 -7.07
N SER A 231 6.94 12.87 -5.97
CA SER A 231 6.40 11.89 -5.02
C SER A 231 4.89 11.70 -5.27
N THR A 232 4.42 10.45 -5.26
CA THR A 232 2.99 10.12 -5.41
C THR A 232 2.40 9.71 -4.07
N PHE A 233 1.27 10.30 -3.70
CA PHE A 233 0.56 10.05 -2.45
C PHE A 233 -0.78 9.38 -2.73
N VAL A 234 -1.05 8.29 -2.03
CA VAL A 234 -2.38 7.65 -2.01
C VAL A 234 -2.85 7.49 -0.57
N VAL A 235 -4.10 7.89 -0.33
CA VAL A 235 -4.76 7.76 0.96
C VAL A 235 -5.94 6.82 0.82
N TRP A 236 -5.95 5.75 1.62
CA TRP A 236 -7.07 4.85 1.75
C TRP A 236 -7.96 5.25 2.93
N GLN A 237 -9.25 4.91 2.85
CA GLN A 237 -10.24 5.11 3.90
C GLN A 237 -10.84 3.76 4.27
N ALA A 238 -10.83 3.42 5.55
CA ALA A 238 -11.60 2.32 6.09
C ALA A 238 -13.09 2.65 6.03
N VAL A 239 -13.87 1.73 5.46
CA VAL A 239 -15.33 1.79 5.36
C VAL A 239 -15.93 0.44 5.72
N GLU A 240 -17.18 0.44 6.21
CA GLU A 240 -17.93 -0.80 6.39
C GLU A 240 -18.31 -1.39 5.03
N ARG A 241 -18.06 -2.70 4.84
CA ARG A 241 -18.41 -3.45 3.62
C ARG A 241 -19.89 -3.29 3.27
N ALA A 242 -20.77 -3.32 4.27
CA ALA A 242 -22.21 -3.12 4.11
C ALA A 242 -22.57 -1.76 3.49
N GLN A 243 -21.81 -0.69 3.79
CA GLN A 243 -22.04 0.64 3.22
C GLN A 243 -21.72 0.67 1.72
N LEU A 244 -20.67 -0.04 1.28
CA LEU A 244 -20.33 -0.15 -0.14
C LEU A 244 -21.40 -0.89 -0.94
N GLU A 245 -21.95 -1.97 -0.38
CA GLU A 245 -23.01 -2.77 -1.02
C GLU A 245 -24.32 -1.97 -1.15
N GLN A 246 -24.66 -1.15 -0.15
CA GLN A 246 -25.83 -0.26 -0.17
C GLN A 246 -25.67 0.92 -1.13
N GLY A 247 -24.48 1.56 -1.16
CA GLY A 247 -24.19 2.64 -2.09
C GLY A 247 -24.27 2.19 -3.55
N SER A 248 -23.74 1.01 -3.86
CA SER A 248 -23.78 0.42 -5.21
C SER A 248 -25.20 0.12 -5.71
N ALA A 249 -26.21 0.07 -4.84
CA ALA A 249 -27.61 -0.10 -5.20
C ALA A 249 -28.36 1.22 -5.48
N THR A 250 -27.79 2.39 -5.15
CA THR A 250 -28.51 3.68 -5.17
C THR A 250 -27.79 4.84 -5.86
N SER A 251 -26.47 4.83 -6.04
CA SER A 251 -25.74 5.93 -6.69
C SER A 251 -25.46 5.67 -8.18
N GLY A 252 -26.33 6.18 -9.06
CA GLY A 252 -26.16 6.10 -10.52
C GLY A 252 -25.10 7.02 -11.13
N HIS A 253 -24.13 7.53 -10.36
CA HIS A 253 -23.13 8.51 -10.80
C HIS A 253 -21.69 8.14 -10.40
N SER A 254 -20.84 8.04 -11.43
CA SER A 254 -19.40 8.32 -11.40
C SER A 254 -18.46 7.42 -10.58
N ILE A 255 -18.34 6.14 -10.97
CA ILE A 255 -17.01 5.51 -11.02
C ILE A 255 -16.50 5.67 -12.46
N PHE A 256 -15.51 6.54 -12.68
CA PHE A 256 -14.78 6.59 -13.94
C PHE A 256 -13.84 5.38 -14.03
N LEU A 257 -14.36 4.27 -14.56
CA LEU A 257 -13.53 3.23 -15.17
C LEU A 257 -13.34 3.62 -16.65
N PRO A 258 -12.14 4.00 -17.10
CA PRO A 258 -11.81 4.01 -18.53
C PRO A 258 -11.73 2.56 -19.03
N LEU A 259 -12.89 1.95 -19.22
CA LEU A 259 -13.02 0.60 -19.75
C LEU A 259 -12.74 0.63 -21.26
N ILE A 260 -11.46 0.52 -21.63
CA ILE A 260 -11.05 0.28 -23.03
C ILE A 260 -11.33 -1.18 -23.39
N THR A 261 -12.61 -1.53 -23.55
CA THR A 261 -12.99 -2.75 -24.27
C THR A 261 -12.76 -2.55 -25.75
N GLY A 262 -11.61 -2.99 -26.25
CA GLY A 262 -11.40 -3.18 -27.68
C GLY A 262 -12.43 -4.18 -28.23
N ARG A 263 -13.18 -3.80 -29.26
CA ARG A 263 -14.13 -4.69 -29.94
C ARG A 263 -13.58 -5.09 -31.31
N PRO A 264 -13.54 -6.40 -31.65
CA PRO A 264 -13.08 -6.85 -32.96
C PRO A 264 -14.04 -6.41 -34.08
N GLY A 265 -13.48 -6.19 -35.28
CA GLY A 265 -14.13 -5.42 -36.34
C GLY A 265 -15.22 -6.13 -37.14
N SER A 266 -15.86 -5.36 -38.01
CA SER A 266 -16.63 -5.83 -39.17
C SER A 266 -16.66 -4.75 -40.27
N THR A 267 -16.80 -5.16 -41.53
CA THR A 267 -16.41 -4.39 -42.72
C THR A 267 -17.61 -4.01 -43.58
N THR A 268 -17.70 -2.75 -44.03
CA THR A 268 -18.34 -2.27 -45.30
C THR A 268 -18.31 -0.72 -45.32
N GLN A 269 -18.25 0.05 -46.43
CA GLN A 269 -17.72 -0.05 -47.80
C GLN A 269 -18.20 1.25 -48.52
N GLY A 270 -17.30 1.98 -49.21
CA GLY A 270 -17.63 3.13 -50.09
C GLY A 270 -17.84 4.48 -49.35
N THR A 271 -17.52 5.65 -49.93
CA THR A 271 -17.02 6.01 -51.28
C THR A 271 -16.15 7.28 -51.24
N THR A 272 -15.09 7.32 -52.05
CA THR A 272 -14.35 8.53 -52.49
C THR A 272 -15.20 9.41 -53.43
N PRO A 273 -14.85 10.67 -53.79
CA PRO A 273 -13.51 11.30 -53.85
C PRO A 273 -13.45 12.75 -53.25
N ASP A 274 -12.55 13.71 -53.53
CA ASP A 274 -11.46 13.94 -54.51
C ASP A 274 -10.25 14.70 -53.88
N ASP A 275 -9.08 14.61 -54.51
CA ASP A 275 -7.90 15.52 -54.59
C ASP A 275 -7.58 16.61 -53.53
N ALA A 276 -6.34 16.56 -53.00
CA ALA A 276 -5.28 17.54 -53.33
C ALA A 276 -3.90 17.07 -52.81
N ALA A 277 -2.85 17.20 -53.64
CA ALA A 277 -1.50 16.72 -53.34
C ALA A 277 -0.57 17.80 -52.74
N VAL A 278 0.39 17.38 -51.91
CA VAL A 278 1.69 18.05 -51.74
C VAL A 278 2.80 16.99 -51.61
N ASP A 279 3.63 16.89 -52.65
CA ASP A 279 4.93 16.21 -52.60
C ASP A 279 5.97 17.05 -51.85
N ALA A 280 6.77 16.45 -50.97
CA ALA A 280 8.05 17.00 -50.52
C ALA A 280 9.00 15.92 -49.98
N ALA A 281 9.74 15.29 -50.89
CA ALA A 281 11.06 14.65 -50.75
C ALA A 281 11.55 14.21 -49.35
N ILE A 282 11.66 12.89 -49.16
CA ILE A 282 12.62 12.27 -48.25
C ILE A 282 13.98 12.19 -48.97
N ASP A 283 15.04 12.66 -48.33
CA ASP A 283 16.44 12.55 -48.79
C ASP A 283 17.20 11.58 -47.87
N GLU A 284 17.60 10.41 -48.40
CA GLU A 284 18.35 9.41 -47.64
C GLU A 284 19.87 9.59 -47.85
N GLY A 285 20.55 10.06 -46.78
CA GLY A 285 22.02 10.13 -46.68
C GLY A 285 22.61 8.97 -45.86
N PRO A 286 23.85 8.52 -46.14
CA PRO A 286 24.27 7.16 -45.82
C PRO A 286 24.81 6.94 -44.40
N VAL A 287 24.58 5.72 -43.89
CA VAL A 287 25.16 5.18 -42.65
C VAL A 287 26.62 4.76 -42.89
N PRO A 288 27.59 5.21 -42.07
CA PRO A 288 28.93 4.63 -42.03
C PRO A 288 28.97 3.43 -41.06
N ALA A 289 29.63 2.35 -41.48
CA ALA A 289 29.87 1.15 -40.67
C ALA A 289 31.26 1.18 -39.98
N ALA A 290 31.50 0.18 -39.13
CA ALA A 290 32.69 -0.08 -38.30
C ALA A 290 32.75 0.70 -36.96
N ALA A 291 33.34 0.15 -35.89
CA ALA A 291 34.20 -1.02 -35.81
C ALA A 291 33.87 -1.95 -34.61
N ALA A 292 34.22 -3.23 -34.76
CA ALA A 292 34.26 -4.19 -33.66
C ALA A 292 35.53 -4.00 -32.81
N MET A 293 35.48 -4.38 -31.53
CA MET A 293 36.67 -4.68 -30.73
C MET A 293 36.50 -6.00 -30.00
N ASP A 294 37.40 -6.94 -30.32
CA ASP A 294 37.71 -8.13 -29.53
C ASP A 294 38.31 -7.76 -28.18
N ALA A 295 37.98 -8.52 -27.13
CA ALA A 295 38.85 -8.75 -25.98
C ALA A 295 38.49 -10.11 -25.34
N ALA A 296 39.50 -10.97 -25.14
CA ALA A 296 39.29 -12.38 -24.86
C ALA A 296 39.58 -12.81 -23.41
N ALA A 297 38.90 -13.89 -23.00
CA ALA A 297 39.40 -15.03 -22.22
C ALA A 297 40.15 -14.82 -20.88
N MET A 298 39.45 -15.18 -19.79
CA MET A 298 39.92 -16.02 -18.67
C MET A 298 38.72 -16.86 -18.19
N GLY A 299 38.80 -18.11 -17.71
CA GLY A 299 39.94 -19.03 -17.62
C GLY A 299 39.86 -19.93 -16.38
N ALA A 300 39.30 -21.14 -16.53
CA ALA A 300 39.23 -22.23 -15.52
C ALA A 300 38.39 -21.94 -14.24
N ASP A 301 37.91 -22.91 -13.45
CA ASP A 301 38.18 -24.35 -13.37
C ASP A 301 36.91 -25.22 -13.32
N ALA A 302 37.03 -26.49 -13.70
CA ALA A 302 36.01 -27.52 -13.50
C ALA A 302 36.18 -28.21 -12.14
N ILE A 303 35.07 -28.57 -11.47
CA ILE A 303 35.10 -29.46 -10.31
C ILE A 303 34.68 -30.86 -10.74
N ASP A 304 35.54 -31.81 -10.40
CA ASP A 304 35.45 -33.23 -10.70
C ASP A 304 34.29 -33.91 -9.96
N ALA A 305 33.70 -34.94 -10.58
CA ALA A 305 32.49 -35.60 -10.12
C ALA A 305 32.71 -37.12 -10.05
N ASP A 306 33.47 -37.56 -9.05
CA ASP A 306 33.56 -38.98 -8.68
C ASP A 306 33.97 -39.14 -7.21
N ALA A 307 33.06 -39.72 -6.40
CA ALA A 307 33.27 -40.48 -5.15
C ALA A 307 32.16 -40.21 -4.11
N ILE A 308 31.24 -41.18 -3.97
CA ILE A 308 31.08 -42.02 -2.77
C ILE A 308 29.93 -42.99 -3.05
N ASP A 309 30.27 -44.27 -3.07
CA ASP A 309 29.34 -45.40 -3.05
C ASP A 309 29.74 -46.32 -1.88
N ALA A 310 28.82 -47.20 -1.47
CA ALA A 310 28.87 -48.12 -0.33
C ALA A 310 28.73 -47.51 1.08
N ALA A 311 27.54 -47.67 1.67
CA ALA A 311 27.32 -48.78 2.62
C ALA A 311 25.83 -48.96 2.96
N VAL A 312 25.27 -50.12 2.58
CA VAL A 312 23.98 -50.63 3.07
C VAL A 312 24.25 -51.53 4.27
N ASP A 313 23.58 -51.29 5.39
CA ASP A 313 23.52 -52.21 6.53
C ASP A 313 22.10 -52.21 7.12
N GLU A 314 21.41 -53.35 7.07
CA GLU A 314 20.04 -53.50 7.59
C GLU A 314 20.05 -54.14 8.98
N GLY A 315 19.69 -53.33 9.99
CA GLY A 315 19.48 -53.74 11.38
C GLY A 315 17.99 -53.70 11.79
N PRO A 316 17.52 -54.58 12.70
CA PRO A 316 16.09 -54.88 12.83
C PRO A 316 15.27 -53.86 13.64
N LEU A 317 14.01 -53.70 13.23
CA LEU A 317 12.98 -52.88 13.87
C LEU A 317 12.64 -53.35 15.30
N PRO A 318 12.58 -52.46 16.31
CA PRO A 318 11.98 -52.76 17.60
C PRO A 318 10.44 -52.66 17.55
N ALA A 319 9.75 -53.63 18.15
CA ALA A 319 8.30 -53.64 18.27
C ALA A 319 7.82 -52.67 19.38
N GLY A 320 6.80 -51.84 19.08
CA GLY A 320 6.33 -50.82 20.03
C GLY A 320 5.00 -50.11 19.72
N LEU A 321 4.11 -50.71 18.90
CA LEU A 321 2.78 -50.13 18.63
C LEU A 321 1.82 -50.38 19.80
N GLY A 322 1.80 -49.47 20.78
CA GLY A 322 0.90 -49.57 21.94
C GLY A 322 0.59 -48.27 22.71
N ALA A 323 1.29 -47.16 22.47
CA ALA A 323 1.12 -45.91 23.23
C ALA A 323 0.65 -44.69 22.39
N ALA A 324 0.47 -44.84 21.08
CA ALA A 324 0.25 -43.72 20.16
C ALA A 324 -1.22 -43.21 20.08
N GLN A 325 -2.17 -43.84 20.78
CA GLN A 325 -3.59 -43.46 20.70
C GLN A 325 -4.08 -42.53 21.82
N GLY A 326 -3.30 -42.32 22.89
CA GLY A 326 -3.62 -41.33 23.94
C GLY A 326 -3.26 -39.90 23.54
N ALA A 327 -2.05 -39.70 23.00
CA ALA A 327 -1.51 -38.36 22.69
C ALA A 327 -2.26 -37.60 21.57
N VAL A 328 -3.08 -38.29 20.77
CA VAL A 328 -3.86 -37.68 19.69
C VAL A 328 -5.16 -37.03 20.20
N GLN A 329 -5.61 -37.36 21.42
CA GLN A 329 -6.81 -36.76 22.01
C GLN A 329 -6.51 -35.47 22.79
N ASP A 330 -5.39 -35.41 23.52
CA ASP A 330 -5.00 -34.18 24.23
C ASP A 330 -4.58 -33.07 23.24
N ALA A 331 -3.84 -33.41 22.17
CA ALA A 331 -3.44 -32.46 21.13
C ALA A 331 -4.63 -31.87 20.33
N ALA A 332 -5.82 -32.50 20.39
CA ALA A 332 -7.03 -32.00 19.76
C ALA A 332 -7.79 -30.98 20.63
N GLN A 333 -7.45 -30.81 21.92
CA GLN A 333 -8.11 -29.85 22.81
C GLN A 333 -7.37 -28.50 22.91
N ASP A 334 -6.06 -28.45 22.65
CA ASP A 334 -5.29 -27.19 22.62
C ASP A 334 -5.43 -26.42 21.28
N ALA A 335 -6.05 -27.01 20.25
CA ALA A 335 -6.21 -26.37 18.94
C ALA A 335 -7.16 -25.15 18.96
N ASP A 336 -8.08 -25.10 19.93
CA ASP A 336 -9.18 -24.11 20.01
C ASP A 336 -8.77 -22.73 20.57
N THR A 337 -7.48 -22.48 20.83
CA THR A 337 -6.97 -21.17 21.29
C THR A 337 -5.80 -20.61 20.49
N ILE A 338 -5.55 -21.11 19.27
CA ILE A 338 -4.72 -20.40 18.29
C ILE A 338 -5.49 -19.15 17.84
N SER A 339 -5.16 -18.00 18.42
CA SER A 339 -5.76 -16.71 18.01
C SER A 339 -5.58 -16.48 16.50
N GLY A 340 -6.54 -15.80 15.85
CA GLY A 340 -6.52 -15.61 14.39
C GLY A 340 -5.20 -15.04 13.85
N ALA A 341 -4.53 -14.18 14.63
CA ALA A 341 -3.21 -13.65 14.30
C ALA A 341 -2.07 -14.70 14.31
N ALA A 342 -2.16 -15.76 15.12
CA ALA A 342 -1.21 -16.86 15.10
C ALA A 342 -1.44 -17.79 13.90
N TRP A 343 -2.70 -18.05 13.54
CA TRP A 343 -3.05 -18.80 12.33
C TRP A 343 -2.64 -18.06 11.05
N LEU A 344 -2.97 -16.76 10.93
CA LEU A 344 -2.55 -15.91 9.81
C LEU A 344 -1.03 -15.87 9.64
N ARG A 345 -0.28 -15.77 10.75
CA ARG A 345 1.19 -15.87 10.71
C ARG A 345 1.63 -17.23 10.17
N GLN A 346 1.09 -18.33 10.68
CA GLN A 346 1.44 -19.68 10.22
C GLN A 346 1.16 -19.86 8.72
N ALA A 347 0.02 -19.36 8.22
CA ALA A 347 -0.31 -19.35 6.81
C ALA A 347 0.68 -18.52 5.95
N ALA A 348 1.09 -17.34 6.43
CA ALA A 348 2.07 -16.50 5.76
C ALA A 348 3.47 -17.17 5.67
N TRP A 349 3.91 -17.85 6.73
CA TRP A 349 5.20 -18.57 6.70
C TRP A 349 5.18 -19.76 5.72
N LEU A 350 4.11 -20.56 5.74
CA LEU A 350 3.90 -21.65 4.79
C LEU A 350 3.91 -21.16 3.33
N ARG A 351 3.39 -19.95 3.08
CA ARG A 351 3.38 -19.32 1.75
C ARG A 351 4.78 -19.00 1.22
N ILE A 352 5.73 -18.63 2.09
CA ILE A 352 7.12 -18.33 1.70
C ILE A 352 8.06 -19.55 1.82
N GLY A 353 7.51 -20.76 1.92
CA GLY A 353 8.30 -22.01 1.99
C GLY A 353 9.06 -22.19 3.31
N ILE A 354 8.71 -21.42 4.35
CA ILE A 354 9.25 -21.57 5.71
C ILE A 354 8.21 -22.30 6.56
N GLU A 355 8.58 -23.47 7.06
CA GLU A 355 7.83 -24.26 8.02
C GLU A 355 8.47 -24.03 9.39
N PRO A 356 8.06 -22.98 10.12
CA PRO A 356 8.75 -22.61 11.35
C PRO A 356 8.51 -23.69 12.41
N ASP A 357 9.53 -24.51 12.70
CA ASP A 357 9.53 -25.35 13.90
C ASP A 357 9.68 -24.44 15.14
N LEU A 358 8.54 -23.95 15.61
CA LEU A 358 8.41 -23.16 16.84
C LEU A 358 8.81 -23.95 18.10
N THR A 359 8.91 -25.28 18.00
CA THR A 359 9.34 -26.19 19.06
C THR A 359 10.84 -26.50 19.01
N SER A 360 11.56 -26.01 17.98
CA SER A 360 13.01 -26.17 17.89
C SER A 360 13.72 -25.43 19.05
N PRO A 361 14.85 -25.96 19.56
CA PRO A 361 15.65 -25.26 20.56
C PRO A 361 16.15 -23.88 20.10
N LEU A 362 16.33 -23.71 18.79
CA LEU A 362 16.70 -22.43 18.17
C LEU A 362 15.57 -21.40 18.31
N ALA A 363 14.32 -21.79 17.98
CA ALA A 363 13.15 -20.93 18.14
C ALA A 363 12.80 -20.66 19.61
N GLU A 364 13.02 -21.61 20.53
CA GLU A 364 12.86 -21.38 21.97
C GLU A 364 13.89 -20.36 22.48
N HIS A 365 15.16 -20.52 22.13
CA HIS A 365 16.23 -19.59 22.49
C HIS A 365 16.01 -18.18 21.91
N ALA A 366 15.57 -18.09 20.64
CA ALA A 366 15.26 -16.82 20.00
C ALA A 366 14.11 -16.08 20.69
N ARG A 367 13.05 -16.79 21.11
CA ARG A 367 11.95 -16.23 21.90
C ARG A 367 12.43 -15.72 23.26
N ALA A 368 13.24 -16.51 23.97
CA ALA A 368 13.79 -16.11 25.27
C ALA A 368 14.66 -14.83 25.18
N ASN A 369 15.40 -14.66 24.09
CA ASN A 369 16.29 -13.52 23.85
C ASN A 369 15.66 -12.40 23.01
N ARG A 370 14.36 -12.48 22.69
CA ARG A 370 13.60 -11.49 21.91
C ARG A 370 14.20 -11.17 20.52
N LEU A 371 14.79 -12.16 19.85
CA LEU A 371 15.43 -11.99 18.53
C LEU A 371 14.43 -11.84 17.35
N GLY A 372 13.15 -11.60 17.64
CA GLY A 372 12.09 -11.52 16.64
C GLY A 372 11.71 -12.88 16.05
N MET A 373 11.13 -12.85 14.84
CA MET A 373 10.62 -14.03 14.15
C MET A 373 11.74 -14.74 13.35
N PRO A 374 11.64 -16.07 13.14
CA PRO A 374 12.52 -16.77 12.20
C PRO A 374 12.30 -16.24 10.78
N VAL A 375 13.39 -16.01 10.05
CA VAL A 375 13.41 -15.58 8.64
C VAL A 375 14.02 -16.65 7.72
N THR A 376 14.42 -17.79 8.26
CA THR A 376 14.81 -18.98 7.50
C THR A 376 14.18 -20.25 8.07
N GLN A 377 14.16 -21.30 7.25
CA GLN A 377 14.09 -22.68 7.73
C GLN A 377 15.25 -23.00 8.69
N VAL A 378 15.12 -24.07 9.47
CA VAL A 378 16.30 -24.68 10.12
C VAL A 378 17.10 -25.42 9.04
N PHE A 379 18.37 -25.06 8.87
CA PHE A 379 19.28 -25.73 7.95
C PHE A 379 20.57 -26.14 8.66
N SER A 380 21.42 -26.91 7.99
CA SER A 380 22.64 -27.46 8.57
C SER A 380 23.88 -26.99 7.84
N VAL A 381 24.90 -26.59 8.59
CA VAL A 381 26.21 -26.17 8.08
C VAL A 381 27.28 -27.02 8.77
N GLY A 382 27.72 -28.08 8.11
CA GLY A 382 28.67 -29.05 8.70
C GLY A 382 28.12 -29.73 9.96
N THR A 383 28.64 -29.37 11.13
CA THR A 383 28.23 -29.95 12.43
C THR A 383 27.28 -29.07 13.25
N VAL A 384 26.86 -27.92 12.71
CA VAL A 384 25.89 -27.03 13.37
C VAL A 384 24.55 -26.99 12.63
N GLU A 385 23.49 -26.84 13.40
CA GLU A 385 22.14 -26.51 12.95
C GLU A 385 21.93 -25.01 13.16
N VAL A 386 21.35 -24.34 12.17
CA VAL A 386 21.34 -22.88 12.02
C VAL A 386 19.94 -22.42 11.62
N GLN A 387 19.50 -21.30 12.19
CA GLN A 387 18.28 -20.61 11.77
C GLN A 387 18.47 -19.10 11.91
N GLY A 388 18.14 -18.35 10.87
CA GLY A 388 18.13 -16.89 10.88
C GLY A 388 16.86 -16.34 11.51
N PHE A 389 16.99 -15.26 12.27
CA PHE A 389 15.90 -14.49 12.88
C PHE A 389 16.08 -13.00 12.59
N MET A 390 15.03 -12.21 12.76
CA MET A 390 15.07 -10.75 12.53
C MET A 390 16.19 -10.03 13.32
N GLY A 391 16.55 -10.52 14.51
CA GLY A 391 17.59 -9.96 15.38
C GLY A 391 18.94 -10.68 15.37
N GLY A 392 19.13 -11.73 14.56
CA GLY A 392 20.43 -12.40 14.40
C GLY A 392 20.32 -13.84 13.90
N ILE A 393 21.46 -14.51 13.74
CA ILE A 393 21.55 -15.94 13.41
C ILE A 393 21.71 -16.73 14.71
N VAL A 394 20.83 -17.70 14.94
CA VAL A 394 20.91 -18.62 16.09
C VAL A 394 21.40 -19.98 15.59
N TYR A 395 22.35 -20.58 16.30
CA TYR A 395 22.94 -21.87 15.91
C TYR A 395 23.27 -22.75 17.12
N MET A 396 23.33 -24.07 16.90
CA MET A 396 23.71 -25.06 17.92
C MET A 396 24.50 -26.22 17.31
N GLN A 397 25.32 -26.92 18.09
CA GLN A 397 25.94 -28.17 17.63
C GLN A 397 24.88 -29.28 17.49
N ARG A 398 24.87 -29.97 16.34
CA ARG A 398 23.98 -31.10 16.11
C ARG A 398 24.20 -32.18 17.19
N GLY A 399 23.12 -32.56 17.86
CA GLY A 399 23.16 -33.50 18.99
C GLY A 399 23.55 -32.89 20.35
N ARG A 400 23.76 -31.58 20.47
CA ARG A 400 24.02 -30.87 21.73
C ARG A 400 23.07 -29.69 21.94
N LYS A 401 21.83 -30.02 22.32
CA LYS A 401 20.75 -29.05 22.58
C LYS A 401 21.10 -28.04 23.68
N GLU A 402 22.01 -28.38 24.59
CA GLU A 402 22.48 -27.50 25.68
C GLU A 402 23.22 -26.23 25.20
N THR A 403 23.80 -26.27 24.00
CA THR A 403 24.74 -25.22 23.52
C THR A 403 24.18 -24.51 22.30
N VAL A 404 23.30 -23.54 22.57
CA VAL A 404 22.80 -22.57 21.58
C VAL A 404 23.58 -21.26 21.69
N ALA A 405 23.96 -20.69 20.56
CA ALA A 405 24.69 -19.43 20.46
C ALA A 405 24.06 -18.51 19.40
N VAL A 406 24.34 -17.21 19.49
CA VAL A 406 23.75 -16.16 18.66
C VAL A 406 24.85 -15.32 18.02
N ILE A 407 24.71 -15.04 16.73
CA ILE A 407 25.45 -14.01 16.01
C ILE A 407 24.43 -12.87 15.76
N PRO A 408 24.49 -11.75 16.49
CA PRO A 408 23.64 -10.60 16.20
C PRO A 408 24.00 -10.01 14.83
N TRP A 409 23.05 -9.31 14.22
CA TRP A 409 23.29 -8.47 13.04
C TRP A 409 24.12 -7.22 13.39
#